data_AF-A0A3A6QZJ4-F1
#
_entry.id   AF-A0A3A6QZJ4-F1
#
_cell.length_a   1.000
_cell.length_b   1.000
_cell.length_c   1.000
_cell.angle_alpha   90.00
_cell.angle_beta   90.00
_cell.angle_gamma   90.00
#
_symmetry.space_group_name_H-M   'P 1'
#
loop_
_entity.id
_entity.type
_entity.pdbx_description
1 polymer ?
#
loop_
_entity_poly.entity_id
_entity_poly.type
_entity_poly.pdbx_seq_one_letter_code
_entity_poly.pdbx_strand_id
1 'polypeptide(L)'
;MRCRKRLLMTLLTVNAGLTGCSTSQEAVLPQPDTNVEQVWQETMQGEMSEYQALGALKRPLTPQTLAARQSDYTRDSWRETLNLFPRLPNPDVVMYILPHRVGNLPVPGYSTVFPLYERVHYATPAEAPAILPREAW
;
A
#
# COMPACT_ATOMS: atom_id res chain seq x y z
N MET A 1 -29.80 7.11 59.60
CA MET A 1 -30.13 5.81 58.96
C MET A 1 -30.64 5.88 57.52
N ARG A 2 -31.18 7.01 57.03
CA ARG A 2 -31.71 7.13 55.64
C ARG A 2 -30.63 7.18 54.54
N CYS A 3 -29.43 7.71 54.83
CA CYS A 3 -28.35 7.83 53.83
C CYS A 3 -27.72 6.46 53.44
N ARG A 4 -27.45 5.59 54.43
CA ARG A 4 -26.93 4.23 54.21
C ARG A 4 -27.89 3.33 53.43
N LYS A 5 -29.21 3.49 53.63
CA LYS A 5 -30.23 2.76 52.85
C LYS A 5 -30.31 3.24 51.39
N ARG A 6 -30.14 4.55 51.13
CA ARG A 6 -30.11 5.09 49.76
C ARG A 6 -28.87 4.63 48.99
N LEU A 7 -27.70 4.64 49.64
CA LEU A 7 -26.44 4.16 49.05
C LEU A 7 -26.51 2.66 48.71
N LEU A 8 -27.09 1.85 49.59
CA LEU A 8 -27.26 0.40 49.35
C LEU A 8 -28.20 0.14 48.16
N MET A 9 -29.28 0.91 48.04
CA MET A 9 -30.25 0.76 46.95
C MET A 9 -29.64 1.15 45.60
N THR A 10 -28.83 2.22 45.54
CA THR A 10 -28.10 2.61 44.32
C THR A 10 -27.07 1.57 43.89
N LEU A 11 -26.37 0.95 44.85
CA LEU A 11 -25.40 -0.12 44.58
C LEU A 11 -26.08 -1.39 44.04
N LEU A 12 -27.28 -1.70 44.52
CA LEU A 12 -28.07 -2.83 44.06
C LEU A 12 -28.56 -2.62 42.62
N THR A 13 -29.04 -1.40 42.30
CA THR A 13 -29.50 -1.06 40.95
C THR A 13 -28.37 -1.05 39.92
N VAL A 14 -27.16 -0.62 40.31
CA VAL A 14 -25.99 -0.63 39.41
C VAL A 14 -25.53 -2.05 39.10
N ASN A 15 -25.51 -2.96 40.09
CA ASN A 15 -25.14 -4.36 39.85
C ASN A 15 -26.15 -5.09 38.94
N ALA A 16 -27.44 -4.82 39.10
CA ALA A 16 -28.47 -5.40 38.23
C ALA A 16 -28.40 -4.90 36.78
N GLY A 17 -27.87 -3.69 36.55
CA GLY A 17 -27.68 -3.14 35.20
C GLY A 17 -26.44 -3.67 34.46
N LEU A 18 -25.50 -4.31 35.16
CA LEU A 18 -24.25 -4.82 34.58
C LEU A 18 -24.34 -6.25 34.05
N THR A 19 -25.44 -6.97 34.30
CA THR A 19 -25.66 -8.29 33.71
C THR A 19 -26.22 -8.15 32.29
N GLY A 20 -25.34 -7.96 31.32
CA GLY A 20 -25.69 -8.00 29.90
C GLY A 20 -25.92 -9.44 29.41
N CYS A 21 -26.80 -9.60 28.42
CA CYS A 21 -27.00 -10.89 27.73
C CYS A 21 -25.78 -11.20 26.85
N SER A 22 -24.87 -12.04 27.33
CA SER A 22 -23.78 -12.60 26.51
C SER A 22 -24.32 -13.79 25.72
N THR A 23 -24.52 -13.63 24.41
CA THR A 23 -24.77 -14.78 23.53
C THR A 23 -23.48 -15.58 23.35
N SER A 24 -23.57 -16.90 23.28
CA SER A 24 -22.39 -17.75 23.07
C SER A 24 -22.03 -17.81 21.58
N GLN A 25 -20.75 -18.07 21.29
CA GLN A 25 -20.22 -18.08 19.92
C GLN A 25 -20.89 -19.16 19.05
N GLU A 26 -21.26 -20.28 19.66
CA GLU A 26 -21.91 -21.43 19.02
C GLU A 26 -23.33 -21.12 18.54
N ALA A 27 -23.99 -20.12 19.14
CA ALA A 27 -25.33 -19.70 18.75
C ALA A 27 -25.33 -18.75 17.54
N VAL A 28 -24.17 -18.17 17.18
CA VAL A 28 -24.07 -17.09 16.18
C VAL A 28 -23.28 -17.51 14.95
N LEU A 29 -22.22 -18.31 15.11
CA LEU A 29 -21.38 -18.70 13.99
C LEU A 29 -21.93 -19.95 13.29
N PRO A 30 -22.00 -19.97 11.95
CA PRO A 30 -22.22 -21.22 11.22
C PRO A 30 -21.11 -22.19 11.56
N GLN A 31 -21.46 -23.46 11.76
CA GLN A 31 -20.50 -24.54 12.03
C GLN A 31 -20.16 -25.21 10.70
N PRO A 32 -19.08 -24.81 10.01
CA PRO A 32 -18.67 -25.50 8.80
C PRO A 32 -18.18 -26.90 9.14
N ASP A 33 -18.44 -27.86 8.25
CA ASP A 33 -17.93 -29.24 8.39
C ASP A 33 -16.40 -29.33 8.25
N THR A 34 -15.76 -28.23 7.81
CA THR A 34 -14.31 -28.15 7.55
C THR A 34 -13.61 -27.16 8.46
N ASN A 35 -12.48 -27.57 9.01
CA ASN A 35 -11.52 -26.70 9.70
C ASN A 35 -10.77 -25.82 8.68
N VAL A 36 -10.50 -24.55 9.01
CA VAL A 36 -9.64 -23.65 8.21
C VAL A 36 -8.28 -24.29 7.89
N GLU A 37 -7.69 -25.01 8.84
CA GLU A 37 -6.45 -25.76 8.67
C GLU A 37 -6.58 -26.86 7.60
N GLN A 38 -7.70 -27.58 7.58
CA GLN A 38 -7.96 -28.61 6.56
C GLN A 38 -8.11 -27.97 5.19
N VAL A 39 -8.88 -26.88 5.08
CA VAL A 39 -9.01 -26.11 3.83
C VAL A 39 -7.64 -25.60 3.37
N TRP A 40 -6.81 -25.11 4.29
CA TRP A 40 -5.47 -24.61 3.96
C TRP A 40 -4.55 -25.73 3.48
N GLN A 41 -4.57 -26.89 4.15
CA GLN A 41 -3.78 -28.06 3.75
C GLN A 41 -4.22 -28.59 2.38
N GLU A 42 -5.52 -28.72 2.14
CA GLU A 42 -6.07 -29.17 0.86
C GLU A 42 -5.74 -28.20 -0.28
N THR A 43 -5.91 -26.89 -0.04
CA THR A 43 -5.60 -25.84 -1.03
C THR A 43 -4.10 -25.76 -1.34
N MET A 44 -3.24 -25.91 -0.33
CA MET A 44 -1.78 -25.78 -0.49
C MET A 44 -1.09 -27.08 -0.94
N GLN A 45 -1.74 -28.24 -0.79
CA GLN A 45 -1.25 -29.52 -1.32
C GLN A 45 -1.70 -29.77 -2.78
N GLY A 46 -2.71 -29.04 -3.26
CA GLY A 46 -3.07 -28.98 -4.68
C GLY A 46 -1.94 -28.37 -5.52
N GLU A 47 -1.42 -29.16 -6.45
CA GLU A 47 -0.41 -28.79 -7.46
C GLU A 47 0.76 -27.90 -6.96
N MET A 48 1.63 -28.50 -6.14
CA MET A 48 3.02 -28.06 -5.88
C MET A 48 3.82 -27.64 -7.15
N SER A 49 3.37 -28.06 -8.34
CA SER A 49 3.96 -27.75 -9.66
C SER A 49 3.88 -26.25 -10.00
N GLU A 50 2.74 -25.59 -9.71
CA GLU A 50 2.52 -24.20 -10.11
C GLU A 50 3.29 -23.22 -9.20
N TYR A 51 3.40 -23.53 -7.90
CA TYR A 51 4.20 -22.74 -6.96
C TYR A 51 5.70 -22.85 -7.20
N GLN A 52 6.20 -24.01 -7.66
CA GLN A 52 7.61 -24.13 -8.08
C GLN A 52 7.90 -23.30 -9.33
N ALA A 53 6.97 -23.26 -10.29
CA ALA A 53 7.11 -22.40 -11.48
C ALA A 53 7.14 -20.91 -11.11
N LEU A 54 6.23 -20.46 -10.24
CA LEU A 54 6.23 -19.08 -9.72
C LEU A 54 7.44 -18.77 -8.83
N GLY A 55 7.92 -19.76 -8.06
CA GLY A 55 9.14 -19.65 -7.26
C GLY A 55 10.40 -19.53 -8.12
N ALA A 56 10.47 -20.26 -9.24
CA ALA A 56 11.56 -20.16 -10.20
C ALA A 56 11.59 -18.80 -10.93
N LEU A 57 10.43 -18.15 -11.12
CA LEU A 57 10.35 -16.78 -11.65
C LEU A 57 10.72 -15.70 -10.60
N LYS A 58 10.74 -16.03 -9.31
CA LYS A 58 11.13 -15.09 -8.25
C LYS A 58 12.63 -15.15 -8.03
N ARG A 59 13.31 -14.02 -8.23
CA ARG A 59 14.73 -13.89 -7.89
C ARG A 59 14.92 -14.11 -6.38
N PRO A 60 15.72 -15.10 -5.93
CA PRO A 60 15.91 -15.34 -4.50
C PRO A 60 16.57 -14.13 -3.84
N LEU A 61 16.01 -13.65 -2.73
CA LEU A 61 16.61 -12.59 -1.92
C LEU A 61 17.68 -13.21 -1.01
N THR A 62 18.92 -13.22 -1.48
CA THR A 62 20.07 -13.56 -0.64
C THR A 62 20.46 -12.35 0.23
N PRO A 63 21.09 -12.55 1.41
CA PRO A 63 21.58 -11.45 2.23
C PRO A 63 22.47 -10.46 1.46
N GLN A 64 23.25 -10.95 0.50
CA GLN A 64 24.11 -10.14 -0.36
C GLN A 64 23.28 -9.28 -1.32
N THR A 65 22.24 -9.83 -1.94
CA THR A 65 21.32 -9.05 -2.80
C THR A 65 20.49 -8.04 -2.01
N LEU A 66 20.16 -8.35 -0.76
CA LEU A 66 19.44 -7.46 0.14
C LEU A 66 20.34 -6.30 0.60
N ALA A 67 21.59 -6.59 0.96
CA ALA A 67 22.59 -5.60 1.35
C ALA A 67 22.97 -4.67 0.19
N ALA A 68 23.15 -5.22 -1.03
CA ALA A 68 23.39 -4.43 -2.22
C ALA A 68 22.24 -3.45 -2.49
N ARG A 69 20.98 -3.95 -2.46
CA ARG A 69 19.80 -3.07 -2.59
C ARG A 69 19.76 -2.01 -1.48
N GLN A 70 20.02 -2.37 -0.23
CA GLN A 70 20.00 -1.40 0.86
C GLN A 70 21.05 -0.29 0.66
N SER A 71 22.24 -0.63 0.15
CA SER A 71 23.31 0.32 -0.13
C SER A 71 23.00 1.30 -1.26
N ASP A 72 22.06 0.98 -2.15
CA ASP A 72 21.67 1.85 -3.28
C ASP A 72 20.85 3.08 -2.82
N TYR A 73 20.17 2.99 -1.66
CA TYR A 73 19.28 4.04 -1.14
C TYR A 73 19.73 4.59 0.24
N THR A 74 20.74 3.98 0.87
CA THR A 74 21.21 4.40 2.20
C THR A 74 22.24 5.52 2.06
N ARG A 75 21.99 6.61 2.78
CA ARG A 75 22.90 7.76 2.85
C ARG A 75 24.18 7.38 3.60
N ASP A 76 25.33 7.57 2.97
CA ASP A 76 26.65 7.48 3.59
C ASP A 76 27.33 8.87 3.58
N SER A 77 28.43 9.02 4.34
CA SER A 77 29.13 10.31 4.47
C SER A 77 29.78 10.79 3.17
N TRP A 78 29.95 9.92 2.18
CA TRP A 78 30.56 10.24 0.88
C TRP A 78 29.52 10.69 -0.15
N ARG A 79 28.30 10.16 -0.07
CA ARG A 79 27.20 10.36 -1.02
C ARG A 79 26.17 11.38 -0.56
N GLU A 80 26.41 12.07 0.56
CA GLU A 80 25.47 13.05 1.12
C GLU A 80 25.13 14.21 0.16
N THR A 81 26.05 14.58 -0.74
CA THR A 81 25.84 15.62 -1.75
C THR A 81 25.22 15.09 -3.06
N LEU A 82 25.07 13.76 -3.20
CA LEU A 82 24.55 13.17 -4.44
C LEU A 82 23.03 13.11 -4.44
N ASN A 83 22.43 13.47 -5.57
CA ASN A 83 21.00 13.27 -5.77
C ASN A 83 20.71 11.80 -6.11
N LEU A 84 20.34 11.02 -5.09
CA LEU A 84 20.02 9.59 -5.24
C LEU A 84 18.70 9.33 -5.97
N PHE A 85 17.80 10.32 -5.99
CA PHE A 85 16.49 10.21 -6.61
C PHE A 85 16.38 11.30 -7.69
N PRO A 86 16.88 11.07 -8.91
CA PRO A 86 16.73 12.02 -9.99
C PRO A 86 15.24 12.15 -10.39
N ARG A 87 14.87 13.33 -10.90
CA ARG A 87 13.52 13.54 -11.44
C ARG A 87 13.35 12.77 -12.74
N LEU A 88 12.21 12.13 -12.92
CA LEU A 88 11.84 11.51 -14.19
C LEU A 88 11.48 12.62 -15.20
N PRO A 89 11.86 12.51 -16.49
CA PRO A 89 11.45 13.48 -17.49
C PRO A 89 9.92 13.57 -17.58
N ASN A 90 9.42 14.79 -17.64
CA ASN A 90 8.01 15.09 -17.86
C ASN A 90 7.88 15.83 -19.19
N PRO A 91 7.72 15.13 -20.32
CA PRO A 91 7.67 15.76 -21.62
C PRO A 91 6.36 16.54 -21.79
N ASP A 92 6.42 17.59 -22.60
CA ASP A 92 5.22 18.29 -23.05
C ASP A 92 4.49 17.48 -24.13
N VAL A 93 3.17 17.46 -24.06
CA VAL A 93 2.30 16.88 -25.08
C VAL A 93 1.48 17.97 -25.75
N VAL A 94 1.21 17.78 -27.04
CA VAL A 94 0.42 18.71 -27.85
C VAL A 94 -0.96 18.11 -28.10
N MET A 95 -2.01 18.83 -27.74
CA MET A 95 -3.38 18.48 -28.06
C MET A 95 -3.94 19.44 -29.11
N TYR A 96 -4.52 18.88 -30.16
CA TYR A 96 -5.30 19.64 -31.12
C TYR A 96 -6.76 19.68 -30.68
N ILE A 97 -7.29 20.89 -30.55
CA ILE A 97 -8.69 21.13 -30.22
C ILE A 97 -9.41 21.45 -31.52
N LEU A 98 -10.40 20.60 -31.84
CA LEU A 98 -11.22 20.78 -33.03
C LEU A 98 -12.05 22.07 -32.93
N PRO A 99 -12.34 22.73 -34.07
CA PRO A 99 -13.25 23.87 -34.10
C PRO A 99 -14.58 23.52 -33.44
N HIS A 100 -15.07 24.39 -32.57
CA HIS A 100 -16.32 24.19 -31.82
C HIS A 100 -17.04 25.53 -31.61
N ARG A 101 -18.17 25.53 -30.90
CA ARG A 101 -18.93 26.76 -30.60
C ARG A 101 -19.00 26.97 -29.10
N VAL A 102 -18.85 28.22 -28.66
CA VAL A 102 -19.11 28.65 -27.29
C VAL A 102 -20.24 29.66 -27.34
N GLY A 103 -21.42 29.25 -26.89
CA GLY A 103 -22.65 30.01 -27.12
C GLY A 103 -22.94 30.16 -28.62
N ASN A 104 -23.10 31.40 -29.08
CA ASN A 104 -23.37 31.68 -30.50
C ASN A 104 -22.11 31.95 -31.34
N LEU A 105 -20.93 32.01 -30.71
CA LEU A 105 -19.67 32.37 -31.36
C LEU A 105 -18.89 31.11 -31.79
N PRO A 106 -18.33 31.08 -33.01
CA PRO A 106 -17.44 30.01 -33.44
C PRO A 106 -16.06 30.18 -32.82
N VAL A 107 -15.46 29.08 -32.36
CA VAL A 107 -14.09 28.99 -31.89
C VAL A 107 -13.30 28.19 -32.94
N PRO A 108 -12.21 28.76 -33.52
CA PRO A 108 -11.40 28.04 -34.50
C PRO A 108 -10.67 26.87 -33.85
N GLY A 109 -10.18 25.92 -34.65
CA GLY A 109 -9.33 24.85 -34.16
C GLY A 109 -7.93 25.40 -33.82
N TYR A 110 -7.34 24.90 -32.74
CA TYR A 110 -5.99 25.32 -32.30
C TYR A 110 -5.27 24.19 -31.57
N SER A 111 -3.95 24.28 -31.53
CA SER A 111 -3.11 23.37 -30.74
C SER A 111 -2.77 24.00 -29.40
N THR A 112 -2.78 23.21 -28.35
CA THR A 112 -2.32 23.61 -27.00
C THR A 112 -1.29 22.62 -26.49
N VAL A 113 -0.43 23.07 -25.58
CA VAL A 113 0.69 22.30 -25.03
C VAL A 113 0.53 22.22 -23.52
N PHE A 114 0.66 21.03 -22.95
CA PHE A 114 0.62 20.81 -21.50
C PHE A 114 1.55 19.64 -21.10
N PRO A 115 2.01 19.58 -19.84
CA PRO A 115 2.90 18.51 -19.40
C PRO A 115 2.18 17.16 -19.36
N LEU A 116 2.89 16.08 -19.67
CA LEU A 116 2.36 14.71 -19.63
C LEU A 116 1.85 14.32 -18.23
N TYR A 117 2.57 14.73 -17.17
CA TYR A 117 2.22 14.50 -15.78
C TYR A 117 1.96 15.81 -15.03
N GLU A 118 0.95 15.81 -14.17
CA GLU A 118 0.61 16.96 -13.32
C GLU A 118 1.68 17.22 -12.23
N ARG A 119 2.38 16.16 -11.81
CA ARG A 119 3.33 16.18 -10.69
C ARG A 119 4.72 15.80 -11.17
N VAL A 120 5.74 16.28 -10.46
CA VAL A 120 7.12 15.80 -10.66
C VAL A 120 7.25 14.42 -10.04
N HIS A 121 7.61 13.44 -10.86
CA HIS A 121 7.93 12.09 -10.42
C HIS A 121 9.44 11.95 -10.23
N TYR A 122 9.84 11.18 -9.23
CA TYR A 122 11.23 10.85 -8.95
C TYR A 122 11.47 9.40 -9.32
N ALA A 123 12.56 9.14 -10.03
CA ALA A 123 12.93 7.79 -10.40
C ALA A 123 13.43 7.03 -9.16
N THR A 124 13.10 5.74 -9.11
CA THR A 124 13.75 4.84 -8.16
C THR A 124 15.19 4.58 -8.62
N PRO A 125 16.16 4.39 -7.71
CA PRO A 125 17.52 3.97 -8.08
C PRO A 125 17.62 2.73 -8.97
N ALA A 126 16.61 1.87 -8.98
CA ALA A 126 16.53 0.74 -9.92
C ALA A 126 16.20 1.16 -11.37
N GLU A 127 15.37 2.19 -11.55
CA GLU A 127 14.95 2.70 -12.87
C GLU A 127 15.91 3.75 -13.43
N ALA A 128 16.48 4.59 -12.56
CA ALA A 128 17.53 5.53 -12.91
C ALA A 128 18.59 5.51 -11.81
N PRO A 129 19.69 4.74 -11.98
CA PRO A 129 20.77 4.75 -11.01
C PRO A 129 21.32 6.17 -10.91
N ALA A 130 21.51 6.65 -9.69
CA ALA A 130 22.22 7.89 -9.46
C ALA A 130 23.56 7.83 -10.17
N ILE A 131 23.94 8.91 -10.86
CA ILE A 131 25.28 9.01 -11.46
C ILE A 131 26.26 9.16 -10.31
N LEU A 132 26.74 8.03 -9.80
CA LEU A 132 27.79 8.01 -8.79
C LEU A 132 29.11 8.38 -9.47
N PRO A 133 29.93 9.27 -8.89
CA PRO A 133 31.32 9.39 -9.27
C PRO A 133 31.95 7.99 -9.17
N ARG A 134 32.35 7.41 -10.30
CA ARG A 134 33.01 6.11 -10.30
C ARG A 134 34.32 6.29 -9.58
N GLU A 135 34.50 5.55 -8.49
CA GLU A 135 35.73 5.58 -7.73
C GLU A 135 36.86 5.08 -8.66
N ALA A 136 37.79 5.97 -9.00
CA ALA A 136 38.97 5.65 -9.77
C ALA A 136 40.11 5.42 -8.77
N TRP A 137 40.17 4.22 -8.22
CA TRP A 137 41.32 3.72 -7.47
C TRP A 137 41.65 2.31 -7.92
#